data_AF-A0A7C4D2K4-F1
#
_entry.id   AF-A0A7C4D2K4-F1
#
_cell.length_a   1.000
_cell.length_b   1.000
_cell.length_c   1.000
_cell.angle_alpha   90.00
_cell.angle_beta   90.00
_cell.angle_gamma   90.00
#
_symmetry.space_group_name_H-M   'P 1'
#
loop_
_entity.id
_entity.type
_entity.pdbx_description
1 polymer ?
#
loop_
_entity_poly.entity_id
_entity_poly.type
_entity_poly.pdbx_seq_one_letter_code
_entity_poly.pdbx_strand_id
1 'polypeptide(L)'
;MKRIIRSYAWFVLDLLGSLDLDQDLIEQAVKGLEEIVRRGESHDLLLVDQGLIVSVSDVVEFLKSASEWELSLFKSELERALKRRESEYRDAKEMEARLRAYAVELSIPVPIYVEGYSRSHVGGGKHLFMFKVTIGTSTYLDEFVGSFEELIEALKGIVEAEAENIAELIVEAEREREAAVKSVRGLREFLGEIESHIVRSAIITFGGVRLARPRSWMRRPRGWRGRWSGRDVDQVASILGWGLHKIKGIELMSWDVERVRFKGRPVLLYGAAPELWPDFYAWLTSSLRLSRVLSVILRSFREEVDELTGLPVKEIRGYVITLEGDELKFTQLSAKEVLEMSTADPLTGRKLKPEPAVIYCGPGDDKIFSASSLQGPEQD
;
A
#
# COMPACT_ATOMS: atom_id res chain seq x y z
N MET A 1 4.73 -35.81 19.99
CA MET A 1 3.47 -35.15 20.40
C MET A 1 3.63 -33.65 20.67
N LYS A 2 4.30 -33.19 21.74
CA LYS A 2 4.44 -31.74 22.04
C LYS A 2 4.93 -30.87 20.85
N ARG A 3 5.93 -31.37 20.11
CA ARG A 3 6.48 -30.67 18.94
C ARG A 3 5.47 -30.56 17.77
N ILE A 4 4.59 -31.56 17.61
CA ILE A 4 3.53 -31.57 16.58
C ILE A 4 2.44 -30.57 16.96
N ILE A 5 1.98 -30.59 18.21
CA ILE A 5 0.98 -29.65 18.75
C ILE A 5 1.47 -28.21 18.62
N ARG A 6 2.75 -27.97 18.92
CA ARG A 6 3.37 -26.66 18.67
C ARG A 6 3.30 -26.30 17.19
N SER A 7 3.69 -27.18 16.28
CA SER A 7 3.58 -26.91 14.84
C SER A 7 2.15 -26.63 14.39
N TYR A 8 1.15 -27.31 14.94
CA TYR A 8 -0.26 -27.02 14.67
C TYR A 8 -0.64 -25.62 15.13
N ALA A 9 -0.25 -25.21 16.34
CA ALA A 9 -0.53 -23.85 16.83
C ALA A 9 0.07 -22.77 15.91
N TRP A 10 1.28 -22.99 15.41
CA TRP A 10 1.92 -22.08 14.45
C TRP A 10 1.20 -22.07 13.10
N PHE A 11 0.85 -23.23 12.58
CA PHE A 11 0.10 -23.39 11.33
C PHE A 11 -1.26 -22.68 11.38
N VAL A 12 -2.02 -22.87 12.47
CA VAL A 12 -3.30 -22.17 12.68
C VAL A 12 -3.09 -20.66 12.64
N LEU A 13 -2.05 -20.18 13.31
CA LEU A 13 -1.78 -18.75 13.38
C LEU A 13 -1.29 -18.17 12.04
N ASP A 14 -0.53 -18.93 11.25
CA ASP A 14 -0.13 -18.57 9.88
C ASP A 14 -1.33 -18.43 8.94
N LEU A 15 -2.33 -19.30 9.07
CA LEU A 15 -3.55 -19.25 8.24
C LEU A 15 -4.55 -18.19 8.69
N LEU A 16 -4.79 -18.07 9.99
CA LEU A 16 -5.83 -17.20 10.53
C LEU A 16 -5.35 -15.78 10.81
N GLY A 17 -4.02 -15.57 10.89
CA GLY A 17 -3.39 -14.26 11.11
C GLY A 17 -3.44 -13.80 12.57
N SER A 18 -4.64 -13.47 13.07
CA SER A 18 -4.87 -12.94 14.42
C SER A 18 -6.06 -13.63 15.09
N LEU A 19 -5.96 -13.86 16.40
CA LEU A 19 -7.02 -14.41 17.24
C LEU A 19 -7.17 -13.55 18.49
N ASP A 20 -8.39 -13.48 19.02
CA ASP A 20 -8.70 -12.72 20.23
C ASP A 20 -8.36 -13.55 21.48
N LEU A 21 -7.41 -13.06 22.28
CA LEU A 21 -6.96 -13.71 23.52
C LEU A 21 -8.05 -13.70 24.61
N ASP A 22 -9.04 -12.81 24.53
CA ASP A 22 -10.13 -12.72 25.51
C ASP A 22 -11.29 -13.70 25.22
N GLN A 23 -11.23 -14.40 24.08
CA GLN A 23 -12.22 -15.38 23.64
C GLN A 23 -11.66 -16.81 23.64
N ASP A 24 -12.51 -17.80 23.38
CA ASP A 24 -12.08 -19.19 23.29
C ASP A 24 -11.23 -19.41 22.03
N LEU A 25 -9.92 -19.52 22.21
CA LEU A 25 -8.94 -19.71 21.14
C LEU A 25 -9.14 -21.03 20.38
N ILE A 26 -9.63 -22.09 21.03
CA ILE A 26 -9.89 -23.37 20.35
C ILE A 26 -11.09 -23.21 19.44
N GLU A 27 -12.17 -22.61 19.95
CA GLU A 27 -13.38 -22.37 19.17
C GLU A 27 -13.11 -21.47 17.95
N GLN A 28 -12.34 -20.38 18.14
CA GLN A 28 -11.93 -19.51 17.05
C GLN A 28 -11.09 -20.25 16.01
N ALA A 29 -10.10 -21.04 16.45
CA ALA A 29 -9.26 -21.84 15.57
C ALA A 29 -10.09 -22.83 14.74
N VAL A 30 -11.02 -23.58 15.38
CA VAL A 30 -11.89 -24.54 14.67
C VAL A 30 -12.76 -23.81 13.64
N LYS A 31 -13.46 -22.74 14.04
CA LYS A 31 -14.34 -21.99 13.12
C LYS A 31 -13.58 -21.42 11.93
N GLY A 32 -12.41 -20.83 12.16
CA GLY A 32 -11.58 -20.25 11.10
C GLY A 32 -11.09 -21.30 10.09
N LEU A 33 -10.57 -22.43 10.59
CA LEU A 33 -10.09 -23.51 9.72
C LEU A 33 -11.24 -24.19 8.97
N GLU A 34 -12.40 -24.39 9.59
CA GLU A 34 -13.60 -24.93 8.93
C GLU A 34 -14.08 -24.02 7.80
N GLU A 35 -13.98 -22.70 7.96
CA GLU A 35 -14.32 -21.77 6.91
C GLU A 35 -13.38 -21.89 5.71
N ILE A 36 -12.06 -22.03 5.95
CA ILE A 36 -11.05 -22.26 4.90
C ILE A 36 -11.36 -23.57 4.15
N VAL A 37 -11.66 -24.66 4.87
CA VAL A 37 -12.05 -25.95 4.28
C VAL A 37 -13.31 -25.80 3.42
N ARG A 38 -14.34 -25.09 3.93
CA ARG A 38 -15.60 -24.86 3.22
C ARG A 38 -15.40 -24.07 1.91
N ARG A 39 -14.43 -23.16 1.88
CA ARG A 39 -14.08 -22.38 0.67
C ARG A 39 -13.31 -23.21 -0.37
N GLY A 40 -12.91 -24.44 -0.03
CA GLY A 40 -12.14 -25.32 -0.92
C GLY A 40 -10.70 -24.86 -1.11
N GLU A 41 -10.18 -24.04 -0.19
CA GLU A 41 -8.82 -23.54 -0.24
C GLU A 41 -7.86 -24.60 0.30
N SER A 42 -7.16 -25.31 -0.59
CA SER A 42 -6.17 -26.31 -0.19
C SER A 42 -4.91 -25.62 0.32
N HIS A 43 -4.70 -25.65 1.63
CA HIS A 43 -3.49 -25.18 2.27
C HIS A 43 -2.77 -26.34 2.94
N ASP A 44 -1.81 -26.93 2.22
CA ASP A 44 -0.91 -27.92 2.79
C ASP A 44 0.38 -27.21 3.22
N LEU A 45 0.72 -27.25 4.51
CA LEU A 45 2.05 -26.80 4.96
C LEU A 45 2.99 -27.99 5.01
N LEU A 46 4.13 -27.84 4.35
CA LEU A 46 5.27 -28.71 4.53
C LEU A 46 6.02 -28.23 5.77
N LEU A 47 5.90 -28.96 6.89
CA LEU A 47 6.71 -28.71 8.07
C LEU A 47 8.13 -29.19 7.79
N VAL A 48 8.94 -28.30 7.20
CA VAL A 48 10.30 -28.56 6.68
C VAL A 48 11.19 -29.24 7.73
N ASP A 49 11.02 -28.88 9.00
CA ASP A 49 11.81 -29.39 10.14
C ASP A 49 11.44 -30.83 10.57
N GLN A 50 10.43 -31.44 9.93
CA GLN A 50 9.93 -32.79 10.25
C GLN A 50 9.61 -33.66 9.02
N GLY A 51 9.65 -33.11 7.80
CA GLY A 51 9.21 -33.82 6.59
C GLY A 51 7.73 -34.21 6.62
N LEU A 52 6.93 -33.56 7.48
CA LEU A 52 5.50 -33.82 7.66
C LEU A 52 4.71 -32.81 6.85
N ILE A 53 3.82 -33.30 5.99
CA ILE A 53 2.82 -32.46 5.34
C ILE A 53 1.61 -32.43 6.27
N VAL A 54 1.22 -31.24 6.71
CA VAL A 54 0.04 -31.02 7.55
C VAL A 54 -1.00 -30.29 6.72
N SER A 55 -2.17 -30.90 6.55
CA SER A 55 -3.31 -30.26 5.91
C SER A 55 -4.19 -29.55 6.94
N VAL A 56 -4.98 -28.58 6.48
CA VAL A 56 -6.01 -27.93 7.30
C VAL A 56 -6.96 -28.96 7.92
N SER A 57 -7.34 -29.97 7.14
CA SER A 57 -8.25 -31.03 7.58
C SER A 57 -7.67 -31.84 8.75
N ASP A 58 -6.38 -32.16 8.72
CA ASP A 58 -5.71 -32.91 9.79
C ASP A 58 -5.73 -32.13 11.12
N VAL A 59 -5.56 -30.81 11.05
CA VAL A 59 -5.58 -29.95 12.24
C VAL A 59 -7.00 -29.79 12.78
N VAL A 60 -8.01 -29.67 11.92
CA VAL A 60 -9.42 -29.65 12.33
C VAL A 60 -9.81 -30.97 13.00
N GLU A 61 -9.42 -32.11 12.41
CA GLU A 61 -9.68 -33.43 12.99
C GLU A 61 -9.01 -33.58 14.36
N PHE A 62 -7.75 -33.15 14.47
CA PHE A 62 -7.03 -33.09 15.74
C PHE A 62 -7.81 -32.25 16.76
N LEU A 63 -8.19 -31.02 16.46
CA LEU A 63 -8.87 -30.14 17.42
C LEU A 63 -10.23 -30.69 17.89
N LYS A 64 -10.90 -31.51 17.07
CA LYS A 64 -12.19 -32.14 17.42
C LYS A 64 -12.05 -33.43 18.23
N SER A 65 -10.96 -34.16 18.04
CA SER A 65 -10.75 -35.50 18.62
C SER A 65 -9.70 -35.53 19.75
N ALA A 66 -8.97 -34.43 19.91
CA ALA A 66 -7.94 -34.26 20.93
C ALA A 66 -8.50 -34.39 22.35
N SER A 67 -7.72 -35.04 23.21
CA SER A 67 -7.97 -35.09 24.66
C SER A 67 -7.86 -33.70 25.31
N GLU A 68 -8.43 -33.53 26.51
CA GLU A 68 -8.35 -32.26 27.25
C GLU A 68 -6.90 -31.79 27.49
N TRP A 69 -5.97 -32.72 27.74
CA TRP A 69 -4.55 -32.41 27.84
C TRP A 69 -4.00 -31.84 26.52
N GLU A 70 -4.43 -32.40 25.38
CA GLU A 70 -3.90 -32.05 24.05
C GLU A 70 -4.39 -30.66 23.65
N LEU A 71 -5.67 -30.37 23.92
CA LEU A 71 -6.27 -29.07 23.74
C LEU A 71 -5.65 -28.02 24.68
N SER A 72 -5.41 -28.37 25.95
CA SER A 72 -4.75 -27.47 26.90
C SER A 72 -3.32 -27.12 26.48
N LEU A 73 -2.55 -28.11 26.02
CA LEU A 73 -1.21 -27.85 25.48
C LEU A 73 -1.27 -27.02 24.20
N PHE A 74 -2.16 -27.35 23.26
CA PHE A 74 -2.35 -26.58 22.04
C PHE A 74 -2.68 -25.12 22.35
N LYS A 75 -3.64 -24.89 23.24
CA LYS A 75 -4.02 -23.54 23.69
C LYS A 75 -2.82 -22.79 24.25
N SER A 76 -2.03 -23.41 25.12
CA SER A 76 -0.83 -22.78 25.70
C SER A 76 0.23 -22.45 24.64
N GLU A 77 0.45 -23.31 23.65
CA GLU A 77 1.38 -23.04 22.54
C GLU A 77 0.86 -21.93 21.62
N LEU A 78 -0.46 -21.89 21.36
CA LEU A 78 -1.12 -20.87 20.56
C LEU A 78 -1.06 -19.49 21.24
N GLU A 79 -1.35 -19.42 22.54
CA GLU A 79 -1.19 -18.19 23.35
C GLU A 79 0.27 -17.69 23.32
N ARG A 80 1.24 -18.61 23.43
CA ARG A 80 2.66 -18.25 23.35
C ARG A 80 3.03 -17.71 21.97
N ALA A 81 2.53 -18.32 20.91
CA ALA A 81 2.76 -17.87 19.54
C ALA A 81 2.10 -16.50 19.26
N LEU A 82 0.88 -16.27 19.75
CA LEU A 82 0.18 -14.99 19.68
C LEU A 82 0.98 -13.87 20.38
N LYS A 83 1.35 -14.09 21.65
CA LYS A 83 2.17 -13.12 22.41
C LYS A 83 3.52 -12.85 21.74
N ARG A 84 4.12 -13.87 21.13
CA ARG A 84 5.36 -13.70 20.36
C ARG A 84 5.13 -12.82 19.13
N ARG A 85 4.09 -13.08 18.33
CA ARG A 85 3.75 -12.25 17.16
C ARG A 85 3.44 -10.81 17.53
N GLU A 86 2.68 -10.58 18.59
CA GLU A 86 2.41 -9.23 19.09
C GLU A 86 3.70 -8.50 19.46
N SER A 87 4.61 -9.19 20.14
CA SER A 87 5.91 -8.63 20.48
C SER A 87 6.76 -8.36 19.23
N GLU A 88 6.80 -9.28 18.27
CA GLU A 88 7.54 -9.11 17.02
C GLU A 88 6.97 -7.98 16.17
N TYR A 89 5.64 -7.83 16.11
CA TYR A 89 4.97 -6.71 15.46
C TYR A 89 5.32 -5.37 16.12
N ARG A 90 5.35 -5.34 17.47
CA ARG A 90 5.73 -4.14 18.23
C ARG A 90 7.18 -3.75 17.95
N ASP A 91 8.10 -4.71 18.02
CA ASP A 91 9.51 -4.49 17.69
C ASP A 91 9.67 -3.98 16.25
N ALA A 92 8.97 -4.59 15.29
CA ALA A 92 8.99 -4.17 13.88
C ALA A 92 8.52 -2.71 13.71
N LYS A 93 7.46 -2.32 14.42
CA LYS A 93 6.95 -0.94 14.41
C LYS A 93 7.89 0.03 15.10
N GLU A 94 8.52 -0.38 16.19
CA GLU A 94 9.56 0.41 16.86
C GLU A 94 10.76 0.63 15.93
N MET A 95 11.23 -0.43 15.25
CA MET A 95 12.30 -0.36 14.27
C MET A 95 11.94 0.60 13.12
N GLU A 96 10.75 0.45 12.52
CA GLU A 96 10.25 1.33 11.47
C GLU A 96 10.23 2.80 11.93
N ALA A 97 9.70 3.06 13.13
CA ALA A 97 9.61 4.41 13.69
C ALA A 97 10.99 5.04 13.92
N ARG A 98 11.94 4.27 14.48
CA ARG A 98 13.31 4.76 14.74
C ARG A 98 14.08 5.07 13.48
N LEU A 99 13.98 4.21 12.46
CA LEU A 99 14.62 4.45 11.17
C LEU A 99 14.00 5.65 10.44
N ARG A 100 12.66 5.80 10.49
CA ARG A 100 11.97 6.97 9.94
C ARG A 100 12.37 8.27 10.64
N ALA A 101 12.47 8.25 11.97
CA ALA A 101 12.93 9.41 12.74
C ALA A 101 14.35 9.82 12.33
N TYR A 102 15.24 8.85 12.14
CA TYR A 102 16.59 9.10 11.65
C TYR A 102 16.61 9.66 10.21
N ALA A 103 15.78 9.13 9.30
CA ALA A 103 15.64 9.71 7.96
C ALA A 103 15.17 11.18 7.99
N VAL A 104 14.29 11.54 8.94
CA VAL A 104 13.86 12.93 9.16
C VAL A 104 15.04 13.82 9.59
N GLU A 105 15.94 13.32 10.44
CA GLU A 105 17.17 14.04 10.83
C GLU A 105 18.06 14.34 9.62
N LEU A 106 18.15 13.40 8.66
CA LEU A 106 18.85 13.59 7.39
C LEU A 106 18.16 14.60 6.45
N SER A 107 16.94 15.06 6.79
CA SER A 107 16.11 15.94 5.95
C SER A 107 15.82 15.36 4.55
N ILE A 108 15.81 14.04 4.43
CA ILE A 108 15.55 13.29 3.20
C ILE A 108 14.41 12.29 3.47
N PRO A 109 13.36 12.27 2.63
CA PRO A 109 12.18 11.45 2.86
C PRO A 109 12.41 10.01 2.38
N VAL A 110 13.30 9.28 3.05
CA VAL A 110 13.59 7.87 2.72
C VAL A 110 12.39 7.00 3.11
N PRO A 111 11.71 6.32 2.17
CA PRO A 111 10.62 5.40 2.50
C PRO A 111 11.16 4.17 3.21
N ILE A 112 10.54 3.78 4.33
CA ILE A 112 10.98 2.65 5.16
C ILE A 112 9.77 1.79 5.52
N TYR A 113 9.81 0.51 5.20
CA TYR A 113 8.73 -0.44 5.49
C TYR A 113 9.30 -1.75 6.01
N VAL A 114 8.87 -2.16 7.20
CA VAL A 114 9.20 -3.48 7.75
C VAL A 114 8.08 -4.45 7.39
N GLU A 115 8.34 -5.32 6.43
CA GLU A 115 7.36 -6.27 5.87
C GLU A 115 7.38 -7.62 6.59
N GLY A 116 8.52 -7.99 7.19
CA GLY A 116 8.68 -9.22 7.94
C GLY A 116 9.72 -9.04 9.03
N TYR A 117 9.48 -9.62 10.19
CA TYR A 117 10.38 -9.56 11.33
C TYR A 117 10.14 -10.75 12.26
N SER A 118 11.23 -11.38 12.69
CA SER A 118 11.21 -12.37 13.75
C SER A 118 12.52 -12.32 14.54
N ARG A 119 12.47 -12.70 15.81
CA ARG A 119 13.67 -12.78 16.65
C ARG A 119 13.75 -14.09 17.42
N SER A 120 14.95 -14.63 17.57
CA SER A 120 15.23 -15.82 18.38
C SER A 120 16.46 -15.59 19.26
N HIS A 121 16.38 -15.94 20.53
CA HIS A 121 17.49 -15.76 21.47
C HIS A 121 18.63 -16.75 21.19
N VAL A 122 19.87 -16.26 21.10
CA VAL A 122 21.08 -17.07 20.79
C VAL A 122 22.08 -17.13 21.96
N GLY A 123 21.77 -16.50 23.10
CA GLY A 123 22.63 -16.50 24.30
C GLY A 123 23.43 -15.21 24.47
N GLY A 124 23.88 -14.94 25.70
CA GLY A 124 24.73 -13.78 25.99
C GLY A 124 24.09 -12.42 25.73
N GLY A 125 22.76 -12.32 25.84
CA GLY A 125 22.01 -11.09 25.54
C GLY A 125 21.83 -10.80 24.04
N LYS A 126 22.22 -11.74 23.17
CA LYS A 126 22.09 -11.60 21.70
C LYS A 126 20.88 -12.35 21.16
N HIS A 127 20.39 -11.84 20.04
CA HIS A 127 19.31 -12.38 19.25
C HIS A 127 19.76 -12.59 17.81
N LEU A 128 19.20 -13.60 17.17
CA LEU A 128 19.16 -13.76 15.73
C LEU A 128 17.88 -13.10 15.26
N PHE A 129 18.01 -12.04 14.49
CA PHE A 129 16.92 -11.37 13.81
C PHE A 129 16.84 -11.88 12.38
N MET A 130 15.64 -12.18 11.91
CA MET A 130 15.37 -12.38 10.49
C MET A 130 14.35 -11.32 10.08
N PHE A 131 14.64 -10.57 9.04
CA PHE A 131 13.79 -9.46 8.65
C PHE A 131 13.69 -9.31 7.14
N LYS A 132 12.56 -8.75 6.71
CA LYS A 132 12.31 -8.23 5.38
C LYS A 132 11.99 -6.75 5.52
N VAL A 133 12.89 -5.88 5.10
CA VAL A 133 12.74 -4.42 5.21
C VAL A 133 13.00 -3.77 3.86
N THR A 134 12.14 -2.84 3.47
CA THR A 134 12.37 -1.96 2.32
C THR A 134 12.86 -0.62 2.85
N ILE A 135 14.02 -0.17 2.39
CA ILE A 135 14.62 1.14 2.71
C ILE A 135 14.96 1.80 1.38
N GLY A 136 14.37 2.97 1.11
CA GLY A 136 14.56 3.66 -0.15
C GLY A 136 14.02 2.86 -1.32
N THR A 137 14.92 2.50 -2.24
CA THR A 137 14.66 1.70 -3.45
C THR A 137 14.93 0.21 -3.26
N SER A 138 15.50 -0.16 -2.10
CA SER A 138 16.06 -1.49 -1.88
C SER A 138 15.24 -2.27 -0.86
N THR A 139 14.95 -3.55 -1.17
CA THR A 139 14.37 -4.50 -0.22
C THR A 139 15.45 -5.49 0.23
N TYR A 140 15.63 -5.58 1.55
CA TYR A 140 16.58 -6.45 2.22
C TYR A 140 15.83 -7.60 2.88
N LEU A 141 16.20 -8.83 2.52
CA LEU A 141 15.79 -10.05 3.21
C LEU A 141 17.06 -10.68 3.78
N ASP A 142 17.27 -10.53 5.08
CA ASP A 142 18.55 -10.87 5.70
C ASP A 142 18.40 -11.35 7.15
N GLU A 143 19.51 -11.85 7.69
CA GLU A 143 19.66 -12.25 9.08
C GLU A 143 20.76 -11.43 9.79
N PHE A 144 20.54 -11.12 11.07
CA PHE A 144 21.49 -10.37 11.88
C PHE A 144 21.63 -10.97 13.28
N VAL A 145 22.86 -11.12 13.76
CA VAL A 145 23.14 -11.61 15.12
C VAL A 145 23.69 -10.49 15.99
N GLY A 146 22.94 -10.07 16.99
CA GLY A 146 23.34 -9.00 17.89
C GLY A 146 22.22 -8.58 18.85
N SER A 147 22.34 -7.36 19.37
CA SER A 147 21.26 -6.67 20.07
C SER A 147 20.35 -5.92 19.09
N PHE A 148 19.17 -5.55 19.56
CA PHE A 148 18.23 -4.74 18.77
C PHE A 148 18.84 -3.37 18.42
N GLU A 149 19.61 -2.78 19.34
CA GLU A 149 20.32 -1.52 19.10
C GLU A 149 21.37 -1.63 18.00
N GLU A 150 22.17 -2.69 18.01
CA GLU A 150 23.18 -2.93 16.96
C GLU A 150 22.51 -3.14 15.58
N LEU A 151 21.34 -3.80 15.53
CA LEU A 151 20.57 -3.93 14.29
C LEU A 151 20.10 -2.55 13.79
N ILE A 152 19.55 -1.71 14.68
CA ILE A 152 19.11 -0.36 14.30
C ILE A 152 20.27 0.46 13.75
N GLU A 153 21.43 0.46 14.40
CA GLU A 153 22.60 1.19 13.91
C GLU A 153 23.13 0.65 12.56
N ALA A 154 23.10 -0.66 12.36
CA ALA A 154 23.44 -1.25 11.06
C ALA A 154 22.48 -0.78 9.95
N LEU A 155 21.17 -0.78 10.23
CA LEU A 155 20.16 -0.31 9.28
C LEU A 155 20.21 1.21 9.05
N LYS A 156 20.64 2.01 10.03
CA LYS A 156 20.89 3.45 9.81
C LYS A 156 21.97 3.70 8.77
N GLY A 157 23.05 2.92 8.77
CA GLY A 157 24.08 3.03 7.71
C GLY A 157 23.51 2.74 6.31
N ILE A 158 22.52 1.85 6.21
CA ILE A 158 21.78 1.60 4.96
C ILE A 158 20.88 2.80 4.62
N VAL A 159 20.20 3.39 5.61
CA VAL A 159 19.38 4.60 5.42
C VAL A 159 20.23 5.76 4.88
N GLU A 160 21.44 5.98 5.41
CA GLU A 160 22.36 7.01 4.90
C GLU A 160 22.72 6.77 3.43
N ALA A 161 23.07 5.53 3.06
CA ALA A 161 23.42 5.18 1.69
C ALA A 161 22.23 5.35 0.72
N GLU A 162 21.03 4.92 1.12
CA GLU A 162 19.82 5.11 0.31
C GLU A 162 19.37 6.56 0.26
N ALA A 163 19.67 7.39 1.28
CA ALA A 163 19.31 8.79 1.31
C ALA A 163 19.93 9.57 0.14
N GLU A 164 21.16 9.27 -0.25
CA GLU A 164 21.81 9.88 -1.42
C GLU A 164 21.04 9.57 -2.71
N ASN A 165 20.72 8.28 -2.94
CA ASN A 165 19.96 7.83 -4.11
C ASN A 165 18.54 8.45 -4.14
N ILE A 166 17.86 8.50 -3.00
CA ILE A 166 16.55 9.14 -2.85
C ILE A 166 16.63 10.62 -3.17
N ALA A 167 17.67 11.32 -2.71
CA ALA A 167 17.86 12.74 -3.03
C ALA A 167 18.06 12.97 -4.53
N GLU A 168 18.80 12.08 -5.22
CA GLU A 168 18.96 12.14 -6.68
C GLU A 168 17.64 11.95 -7.42
N LEU A 169 16.83 10.97 -7.02
CA LEU A 169 15.52 10.72 -7.63
C LEU A 169 14.57 11.92 -7.46
N ILE A 170 14.59 12.58 -6.30
CA ILE A 170 13.77 13.79 -6.07
C ILE A 170 14.23 14.92 -6.99
N VAL A 171 15.54 15.18 -7.07
CA VAL A 171 16.10 16.21 -7.97
C VAL A 171 15.77 15.89 -9.44
N GLU A 172 15.82 14.61 -9.82
CA GLU A 172 15.44 14.18 -11.15
C GLU A 172 13.95 14.43 -11.43
N ALA A 173 13.06 14.09 -10.50
CA ALA A 173 11.64 14.35 -10.62
C ALA A 173 11.31 15.83 -10.80
N GLU A 174 12.00 16.72 -10.08
CA GLU A 174 11.84 18.17 -10.26
C GLU A 174 12.35 18.66 -11.62
N ARG A 175 13.46 18.10 -12.10
CA ARG A 175 13.97 18.41 -13.44
C ARG A 175 12.97 17.97 -14.51
N GLU A 176 12.38 16.79 -14.38
CA GLU A 176 11.35 16.27 -15.28
C GLU A 176 10.07 17.11 -15.19
N ARG A 177 9.69 17.61 -14.01
CA ARG A 177 8.59 18.57 -13.83
C ARG A 177 8.82 19.84 -14.63
N GLU A 178 9.99 20.46 -14.50
CA GLU A 178 10.31 21.69 -15.22
C GLU A 178 10.40 21.47 -16.74
N ALA A 179 10.92 20.33 -17.17
CA ALA A 179 10.93 19.95 -18.59
C ALA A 179 9.50 19.78 -19.13
N ALA A 180 8.64 19.07 -18.40
CA ALA A 180 7.25 18.85 -18.78
C ALA A 180 6.49 20.17 -18.90
N VAL A 181 6.60 21.05 -17.90
CA VAL A 181 5.95 22.36 -17.86
C VAL A 181 6.41 23.28 -19.00
N LYS A 182 7.68 23.22 -19.40
CA LYS A 182 8.17 23.96 -20.58
C LYS A 182 7.61 23.40 -21.88
N SER A 183 7.31 22.10 -21.92
CA SER A 183 6.88 21.40 -23.14
C SER A 183 5.38 21.47 -23.41
N VAL A 184 4.57 21.83 -22.41
CA VAL A 184 3.10 21.91 -22.51
C VAL A 184 2.63 23.18 -21.79
N ARG A 185 2.10 24.14 -22.55
CA ARG A 185 1.54 25.38 -21.98
C ARG A 185 0.28 25.04 -21.18
N GLY A 186 0.04 25.68 -20.03
CA GLY A 186 -1.11 25.37 -19.17
C GLY A 186 -0.86 24.24 -18.17
N LEU A 187 0.22 23.46 -18.32
CA LEU A 187 0.52 22.35 -17.40
C LEU A 187 0.91 22.85 -16.01
N ARG A 188 1.59 24.00 -15.90
CA ARG A 188 1.96 24.57 -14.59
C ARG A 188 0.72 24.93 -13.78
N GLU A 189 -0.26 25.53 -14.44
CA GLU A 189 -1.52 25.96 -13.86
C GLU A 189 -2.34 24.75 -13.42
N PHE A 190 -2.43 23.72 -14.25
CA PHE A 190 -3.10 22.46 -13.90
C PHE A 190 -2.41 21.75 -12.73
N LEU A 191 -1.08 21.61 -12.77
CA LEU A 191 -0.33 21.02 -11.66
C LEU A 191 -0.54 21.84 -10.38
N GLY A 192 -0.43 23.17 -10.45
CA GLY A 192 -0.69 24.05 -9.30
C GLY A 192 -2.09 23.87 -8.70
N GLU A 193 -3.11 23.75 -9.55
CA GLU A 193 -4.49 23.46 -9.14
C GLU A 193 -4.57 22.12 -8.38
N ILE A 194 -4.16 21.00 -9.00
CA ILE A 194 -4.29 19.69 -8.36
C ILE A 194 -3.40 19.55 -7.11
N GLU A 195 -2.18 20.08 -7.17
CA GLU A 195 -1.17 20.00 -6.10
C GLU A 195 -1.60 20.82 -4.88
N SER A 196 -2.42 21.87 -5.06
CA SER A 196 -2.94 22.69 -3.95
C SER A 196 -3.91 21.93 -3.03
N HIS A 197 -4.59 20.91 -3.56
CA HIS A 197 -5.56 20.11 -2.82
C HIS A 197 -4.94 18.90 -2.11
N ILE A 198 -3.62 18.70 -2.21
CA ILE A 198 -2.92 17.58 -1.58
C ILE A 198 -2.29 18.06 -0.27
N VAL A 199 -2.95 17.80 0.86
CA VAL A 199 -2.43 18.20 2.18
C VAL A 199 -1.22 17.34 2.56
N ARG A 200 -1.40 16.02 2.61
CA ARG A 200 -0.35 15.06 2.94
C ARG A 200 -0.25 13.92 1.94
N SER A 201 -1.34 13.20 1.72
CA SER A 201 -1.37 12.11 0.76
C SER A 201 -2.62 12.18 -0.12
N ALA A 202 -2.49 11.68 -1.33
CA ALA A 202 -3.59 11.57 -2.28
C ALA A 202 -3.38 10.38 -3.21
N ILE A 203 -4.44 9.95 -3.89
CA ILE A 203 -4.37 9.10 -5.07
C ILE A 203 -4.92 9.90 -6.24
N ILE A 204 -4.14 10.01 -7.31
CA ILE A 204 -4.58 10.62 -8.56
C ILE A 204 -4.73 9.55 -9.63
N THR A 205 -5.90 9.45 -10.23
CA THR A 205 -6.21 8.52 -11.31
C THR A 205 -6.43 9.28 -12.60
N PHE A 206 -5.72 8.91 -13.65
CA PHE A 206 -5.93 9.44 -15.00
C PHE A 206 -6.61 8.38 -15.88
N GLY A 207 -7.59 8.79 -16.67
CA GLY A 207 -8.25 7.97 -17.66
C GLY A 207 -8.11 8.53 -19.06
N GLY A 208 -7.84 7.67 -20.05
CA GLY A 208 -7.73 8.07 -21.45
C GLY A 208 -7.88 6.89 -22.39
N VAL A 209 -8.08 7.16 -23.68
CA VAL A 209 -8.16 6.09 -24.70
C VAL A 209 -6.85 5.30 -24.81
N ARG A 210 -5.72 5.95 -24.48
CA ARG A 210 -4.40 5.33 -24.39
C ARG A 210 -3.46 6.14 -23.51
N LEU A 211 -2.86 5.49 -22.52
CA LEU A 211 -1.87 6.10 -21.65
C LEU A 211 -0.46 5.65 -22.05
N ALA A 212 0.53 6.50 -21.79
CA ALA A 212 1.92 6.08 -21.87
C ALA A 212 2.23 5.07 -20.76
N ARG A 213 3.45 4.49 -20.78
CA ARG A 213 3.96 3.67 -19.68
C ARG A 213 5.15 4.36 -19.02
N PRO A 214 5.31 4.28 -17.69
CA PRO A 214 6.52 4.72 -16.99
C PRO A 214 7.77 4.08 -17.60
N ARG A 215 8.89 4.83 -17.66
CA ARG A 215 10.15 4.32 -18.22
C ARG A 215 10.73 3.21 -17.34
N SER A 216 10.57 3.31 -16.04
CA SER A 216 10.99 2.32 -15.05
C SER A 216 10.30 0.98 -15.27
N TRP A 217 9.07 0.94 -15.81
CA TRP A 217 8.40 -0.33 -16.17
C TRP A 217 8.99 -0.97 -17.43
N MET A 218 9.59 -0.17 -18.30
CA MET A 218 10.23 -0.67 -19.53
C MET A 218 11.60 -1.28 -19.26
N ARG A 219 12.13 -1.16 -18.03
CA ARG A 219 13.33 -1.89 -17.62
C ARG A 219 13.01 -3.37 -17.51
N ARG A 220 13.73 -4.18 -18.28
CA ARG A 220 13.56 -5.63 -18.29
C ARG A 220 13.90 -6.21 -16.90
N PRO A 221 13.03 -7.03 -16.30
CA PRO A 221 13.32 -7.70 -15.04
C PRO A 221 14.57 -8.58 -15.13
N ARG A 222 15.37 -8.63 -14.06
CA ARG A 222 16.49 -9.58 -13.95
C ARG A 222 15.96 -11.01 -14.10
N GLY A 223 16.67 -11.82 -14.88
CA GLY A 223 16.29 -13.23 -15.12
C GLY A 223 15.24 -13.47 -16.21
N TRP A 224 14.58 -12.44 -16.74
CA TRP A 224 13.63 -12.60 -17.85
C TRP A 224 14.33 -13.12 -19.09
N ARG A 225 13.88 -14.24 -19.69
CA ARG A 225 14.42 -14.77 -20.95
C ARG A 225 13.42 -14.49 -22.08
N GLY A 226 13.73 -13.53 -22.96
CA GLY A 226 12.87 -13.16 -24.09
C GLY A 226 12.90 -11.67 -24.40
N ARG A 227 12.14 -11.24 -25.42
CA ARG A 227 11.94 -9.83 -25.75
C ARG A 227 10.99 -9.21 -24.71
N TRP A 228 11.43 -8.16 -24.03
CA TRP A 228 10.57 -7.37 -23.14
C TRP A 228 9.81 -6.35 -23.98
N SER A 229 8.49 -6.54 -24.12
CA SER A 229 7.63 -5.68 -24.94
C SER A 229 6.57 -4.98 -24.09
N GLY A 230 5.94 -3.94 -24.63
CA GLY A 230 4.86 -3.23 -23.94
C GLY A 230 3.66 -4.12 -23.59
N ARG A 231 3.44 -5.24 -24.31
CA ARG A 231 2.38 -6.20 -23.94
C ARG A 231 2.72 -6.97 -22.67
N ASP A 232 3.99 -7.35 -22.51
CA ASP A 232 4.47 -8.03 -21.31
C ASP A 232 4.37 -7.11 -20.10
N VAL A 233 4.74 -5.83 -20.28
CA VAL A 233 4.60 -4.77 -19.27
C VAL A 233 3.16 -4.60 -18.83
N ASP A 234 2.20 -4.52 -19.76
CA ASP A 234 0.78 -4.36 -19.43
C ASP A 234 0.24 -5.55 -18.63
N GLN A 235 0.63 -6.76 -19.01
CA GLN A 235 0.19 -7.98 -18.31
C GLN A 235 0.76 -8.02 -16.89
N VAL A 236 2.04 -7.71 -16.74
CA VAL A 236 2.71 -7.64 -15.43
C VAL A 236 2.09 -6.54 -14.57
N ALA A 237 1.89 -5.34 -15.11
CA ALA A 237 1.27 -4.23 -14.39
C ALA A 237 -0.15 -4.57 -13.90
N SER A 238 -0.93 -5.28 -14.72
CA SER A 238 -2.27 -5.76 -14.36
C SER A 238 -2.23 -6.82 -13.27
N ILE A 239 -1.30 -7.77 -13.33
CA ILE A 239 -1.16 -8.85 -12.34
C ILE A 239 -0.64 -8.32 -11.00
N LEU A 240 0.37 -7.46 -11.04
CA LEU A 240 1.02 -6.90 -9.85
C LEU A 240 0.29 -5.68 -9.28
N GLY A 241 -0.85 -5.30 -9.86
CA GLY A 241 -1.66 -4.20 -9.36
C GLY A 241 -0.95 -2.85 -9.40
N TRP A 242 -0.10 -2.59 -10.40
CA TRP A 242 0.64 -1.31 -10.55
C TRP A 242 -0.25 -0.14 -10.99
N GLY A 243 -1.55 -0.19 -10.68
CA GLY A 243 -2.52 0.88 -10.94
C GLY A 243 -3.03 0.97 -12.37
N LEU A 244 -2.55 0.14 -13.32
CA LEU A 244 -3.06 0.10 -14.70
C LEU A 244 -4.29 -0.79 -14.81
N HIS A 245 -5.42 -0.21 -15.22
CA HIS A 245 -6.66 -0.94 -15.50
C HIS A 245 -7.18 -0.62 -16.91
N LYS A 246 -7.85 -1.57 -17.54
CA LYS A 246 -8.47 -1.38 -18.87
C LYS A 246 -9.96 -1.70 -18.77
N ILE A 247 -10.80 -0.71 -19.01
CA ILE A 247 -12.26 -0.84 -18.90
C ILE A 247 -12.89 -0.27 -20.16
N LYS A 248 -13.61 -1.10 -20.92
CA LYS A 248 -14.39 -0.70 -22.12
C LYS A 248 -13.61 0.19 -23.11
N GLY A 249 -12.32 -0.11 -23.33
CA GLY A 249 -11.46 0.64 -24.26
C GLY A 249 -10.82 1.91 -23.70
N ILE A 250 -10.99 2.19 -22.41
CA ILE A 250 -10.30 3.25 -21.68
C ILE A 250 -9.21 2.61 -20.81
N GLU A 251 -8.02 3.19 -20.83
CA GLU A 251 -6.95 2.87 -19.88
C GLU A 251 -7.04 3.84 -18.70
N LEU A 252 -6.98 3.30 -17.49
CA LEU A 252 -6.92 4.04 -16.23
C LEU A 252 -5.58 3.77 -15.58
N MET A 253 -4.91 4.80 -15.06
CA MET A 253 -3.69 4.65 -14.29
C MET A 253 -3.72 5.51 -13.03
N SER A 254 -3.53 4.87 -11.88
CA SER A 254 -3.48 5.55 -10.58
C SER A 254 -2.06 5.74 -10.09
N TRP A 255 -1.82 6.87 -9.46
CA TRP A 255 -0.56 7.22 -8.80
C TRP A 255 -0.85 7.64 -7.37
N ASP A 256 -0.15 7.03 -6.42
CA ASP A 256 -0.06 7.57 -5.07
C ASP A 256 0.73 8.88 -5.11
N VAL A 257 0.32 9.85 -4.32
CA VAL A 257 1.00 11.14 -4.22
C VAL A 257 1.22 11.45 -2.76
N GLU A 258 2.46 11.77 -2.40
CA GLU A 258 2.81 12.15 -1.03
C GLU A 258 3.50 13.52 -1.02
N ARG A 259 3.06 14.39 -0.11
CA ARG A 259 3.73 15.64 0.23
C ARG A 259 4.72 15.36 1.34
N VAL A 260 6.00 15.49 1.02
CA VAL A 260 7.11 15.25 1.96
C VAL A 260 7.98 16.50 2.09
N ARG A 261 8.84 16.53 3.11
CA ARG A 261 9.88 17.55 3.23
C ARG A 261 11.20 17.02 2.69
N PHE A 262 11.79 17.75 1.76
CA PHE A 262 13.12 17.49 1.24
C PHE A 262 13.97 18.74 1.44
N LYS A 263 15.05 18.65 2.23
CA LYS A 263 15.90 19.81 2.57
C LYS A 263 15.10 21.03 3.07
N GLY A 264 14.12 20.77 3.93
CA GLY A 264 13.31 21.81 4.59
C GLY A 264 12.15 22.39 3.77
N ARG A 265 12.00 22.03 2.49
CA ARG A 265 10.90 22.51 1.63
C ARG A 265 9.90 21.38 1.29
N PRO A 266 8.61 21.71 1.11
CA PRO A 266 7.63 20.72 0.66
C PRO A 266 7.88 20.34 -0.79
N VAL A 267 7.85 19.04 -1.08
CA VAL A 267 7.87 18.47 -2.43
C VAL A 267 6.76 17.43 -2.55
N LEU A 268 6.23 17.25 -3.76
CA LEU A 268 5.24 16.22 -4.06
C LEU A 268 5.91 15.11 -4.86
N LEU A 269 5.73 13.88 -4.41
CA LEU A 269 6.29 12.69 -5.03
C LEU A 269 5.14 11.84 -5.58
N TYR A 270 5.25 11.43 -6.84
CA TYR A 270 4.23 10.70 -7.56
C TYR A 270 4.66 9.25 -7.80
N GLY A 271 3.98 8.31 -7.15
CA GLY A 271 4.22 6.87 -7.20
C GLY A 271 4.63 6.31 -5.83
N ALA A 272 4.13 5.12 -5.50
CA ALA A 272 4.45 4.43 -4.24
C ALA A 272 5.92 3.99 -4.13
N ALA A 273 6.58 3.76 -5.27
CA ALA A 273 7.98 3.34 -5.35
C ALA A 273 8.86 4.50 -5.83
N PRO A 274 10.03 4.77 -5.20
CA PRO A 274 10.85 5.93 -5.55
C PRO A 274 11.31 6.02 -7.01
N GLU A 275 11.49 4.87 -7.66
CA GLU A 275 11.91 4.78 -9.06
C GLU A 275 10.85 5.29 -10.04
N LEU A 276 9.62 5.51 -9.58
CA LEU A 276 8.53 6.07 -10.37
C LEU A 276 8.44 7.59 -10.27
N TRP A 277 9.02 8.22 -9.24
CA TRP A 277 8.88 9.67 -9.04
C TRP A 277 9.36 10.49 -10.24
N PRO A 278 10.51 10.17 -10.87
CA PRO A 278 10.94 10.90 -12.06
C PRO A 278 10.06 10.66 -13.29
N ASP A 279 9.42 9.49 -13.37
CA ASP A 279 8.67 9.08 -14.55
C ASP A 279 7.35 9.83 -14.72
N PHE A 280 6.73 10.28 -13.62
CA PHE A 280 5.37 10.81 -13.62
C PHE A 280 5.16 11.93 -14.65
N TYR A 281 6.03 12.94 -14.66
CA TYR A 281 5.85 14.12 -15.51
C TYR A 281 6.04 13.81 -17.01
N ALA A 282 7.03 12.98 -17.33
CA ALA A 282 7.26 12.50 -18.69
C ALA A 282 6.11 11.58 -19.15
N TRP A 283 5.61 10.73 -18.25
CA TRP A 283 4.45 9.89 -18.49
C TRP A 283 3.18 10.72 -18.75
N LEU A 284 2.90 11.74 -17.94
CA LEU A 284 1.70 12.57 -18.05
C LEU A 284 1.69 13.31 -19.39
N THR A 285 2.79 13.97 -19.73
CA THR A 285 2.91 14.70 -21.01
C THR A 285 2.81 13.77 -22.22
N SER A 286 3.37 12.57 -22.14
CA SER A 286 3.26 11.56 -23.20
C SER A 286 1.82 11.03 -23.33
N SER A 287 1.15 10.80 -22.20
CA SER A 287 -0.25 10.34 -22.16
C SER A 287 -1.21 11.39 -22.72
N LEU A 288 -0.99 12.66 -22.40
CA LEU A 288 -1.72 13.79 -22.97
C LEU A 288 -1.59 13.84 -24.50
N ARG A 289 -0.38 13.64 -25.04
CA ARG A 289 -0.16 13.62 -26.49
C ARG A 289 -0.82 12.42 -27.18
N LEU A 290 -0.88 11.27 -26.51
CA LEU A 290 -1.49 10.05 -27.03
C LEU A 290 -3.02 10.09 -27.03
N SER A 291 -3.63 10.54 -25.93
CA SER A 291 -5.09 10.55 -25.78
C SER A 291 -5.77 11.85 -26.16
N ARG A 292 -5.05 12.98 -26.13
CA ARG A 292 -5.53 14.37 -26.29
C ARG A 292 -6.55 14.84 -25.26
N VAL A 293 -7.39 13.96 -24.74
CA VAL A 293 -8.32 14.20 -23.64
C VAL A 293 -8.07 13.17 -22.56
N LEU A 294 -7.90 13.61 -21.32
CA LEU A 294 -7.83 12.74 -20.14
C LEU A 294 -8.89 13.15 -19.12
N SER A 295 -9.53 12.16 -18.50
CA SER A 295 -10.24 12.37 -17.23
C SER A 295 -9.25 12.23 -16.07
N VAL A 296 -9.45 12.99 -15.01
CA VAL A 296 -8.59 12.97 -13.82
C VAL A 296 -9.47 12.93 -12.58
N ILE A 297 -9.19 12.01 -11.66
CA ILE A 297 -9.80 11.95 -10.34
C ILE A 297 -8.71 12.12 -9.31
N LEU A 298 -8.81 13.15 -8.48
CA LEU A 298 -7.97 13.34 -7.31
C LEU A 298 -8.75 12.91 -6.07
N ARG A 299 -8.19 11.99 -5.29
CA ARG A 299 -8.70 11.60 -3.96
C ARG A 299 -7.68 12.01 -2.92
N SER A 300 -7.92 13.12 -2.23
CA SER A 300 -7.04 13.64 -1.18
C SER A 300 -7.49 13.13 0.18
N PHE A 301 -6.55 12.62 0.97
CA PHE A 301 -6.83 12.18 2.34
C PHE A 301 -6.59 13.33 3.31
N ARG A 302 -7.57 13.58 4.17
CA ARG A 302 -7.44 14.56 5.24
C ARG A 302 -6.91 13.91 6.51
N GLU A 303 -6.53 14.74 7.48
CA GLU A 303 -6.07 14.27 8.79
C GLU A 303 -7.25 13.84 9.69
N GLU A 304 -8.45 14.35 9.43
CA GLU A 304 -9.64 13.96 10.17
C GLU A 304 -10.02 12.51 9.87
N VAL A 305 -10.44 11.81 10.93
CA VAL A 305 -10.99 10.45 10.87
C VAL A 305 -12.48 10.55 11.14
N ASP A 306 -13.29 9.91 10.31
CA ASP A 306 -14.73 9.81 10.49
C ASP A 306 -15.02 8.91 11.70
N GLU A 307 -15.68 9.46 12.71
CA GLU A 307 -15.89 8.77 14.01
C GLU A 307 -16.75 7.50 13.89
N LEU A 308 -17.64 7.45 12.89
CA LEU A 308 -18.54 6.31 12.69
C LEU A 308 -17.84 5.14 12.01
N THR A 309 -17.00 5.42 11.01
CA THR A 309 -16.33 4.38 10.22
C THR A 309 -14.91 4.08 10.68
N GLY A 310 -14.29 4.97 11.45
CA GLY A 310 -12.86 4.91 11.78
C GLY A 310 -11.94 5.13 10.57
N LEU A 311 -12.49 5.58 9.43
CA LEU A 311 -11.75 5.79 8.19
C LEU A 311 -11.32 7.26 8.04
N PRO A 312 -10.16 7.55 7.42
CA PRO A 312 -9.79 8.91 7.08
C PRO A 312 -10.82 9.56 6.15
N VAL A 313 -11.18 10.81 6.44
CA VAL A 313 -12.05 11.61 5.56
C VAL A 313 -11.33 11.93 4.26
N LYS A 314 -12.02 11.78 3.13
CA LYS A 314 -11.45 11.96 1.79
C LYS A 314 -12.17 13.07 1.04
N GLU A 315 -11.43 13.93 0.37
CA GLU A 315 -11.99 14.84 -0.64
C GLU A 315 -11.78 14.24 -2.05
N ILE A 316 -12.84 14.18 -2.86
CA ILE A 316 -12.78 13.72 -4.25
C ILE A 316 -13.08 14.88 -5.18
N ARG A 317 -12.16 15.13 -6.12
CA ARG A 317 -12.28 16.13 -7.19
C ARG A 317 -12.13 15.45 -8.55
N GLY A 318 -12.92 15.90 -9.52
CA GLY A 318 -12.83 15.43 -10.90
C GLY A 318 -12.43 16.56 -11.84
N TYR A 319 -11.60 16.24 -12.83
CA TYR A 319 -11.21 17.17 -13.88
C TYR A 319 -11.27 16.47 -15.24
N VAL A 320 -11.49 17.26 -16.29
CA VAL A 320 -11.22 16.87 -17.67
C VAL A 320 -10.12 17.78 -18.18
N ILE A 321 -9.05 17.19 -18.71
CA ILE A 321 -7.94 17.93 -19.30
C ILE A 321 -7.84 17.62 -20.79
N THR A 322 -7.67 18.66 -21.60
CA THR A 322 -7.63 18.58 -23.06
C THR A 322 -6.38 19.27 -23.58
N LEU A 323 -5.68 18.63 -24.51
CA LEU A 323 -4.50 19.17 -25.18
C LEU A 323 -4.85 19.58 -26.61
N GLU A 324 -4.94 20.89 -26.83
CA GLU A 324 -5.16 21.52 -28.14
C GLU A 324 -3.82 22.08 -28.67
N GLY A 325 -3.23 21.41 -29.65
CA GLY A 325 -1.85 21.69 -30.05
C GLY A 325 -0.89 21.34 -28.89
N ASP A 326 -0.24 22.37 -28.33
CA ASP A 326 0.63 22.29 -27.15
C ASP A 326 0.04 23.03 -25.93
N GLU A 327 -1.22 23.46 -26.01
CA GLU A 327 -1.93 24.14 -24.93
C GLU A 327 -2.86 23.17 -24.21
N LEU A 328 -2.62 22.99 -22.91
CA LEU A 328 -3.47 22.25 -22.00
C LEU A 328 -4.55 23.17 -21.44
N LYS A 329 -5.80 22.75 -21.59
CA LYS A 329 -6.97 23.32 -20.92
C LYS A 329 -7.51 22.30 -19.93
N PHE A 330 -8.01 22.76 -18.80
CA PHE A 330 -8.65 21.90 -17.82
C PHE A 330 -9.95 22.50 -17.31
N THR A 331 -10.90 21.63 -17.01
CA THR A 331 -12.18 21.97 -16.40
C THR A 331 -12.41 21.08 -15.20
N GLN A 332 -12.62 21.67 -14.03
CA GLN A 332 -13.04 20.93 -12.85
C GLN A 332 -14.54 20.62 -12.96
N LEU A 333 -14.91 19.38 -12.63
CA LEU A 333 -16.29 18.92 -12.55
C LEU A 333 -16.97 19.48 -11.29
N SER A 334 -18.28 19.72 -11.36
CA SER A 334 -19.10 20.06 -10.19
C SER A 334 -19.15 18.91 -9.18
N ALA A 335 -19.42 19.20 -7.91
CA ALA A 335 -19.53 18.18 -6.87
C ALA A 335 -20.59 17.12 -7.22
N LYS A 336 -21.67 17.53 -7.90
CA LYS A 336 -22.71 16.63 -8.39
C LYS A 336 -22.21 15.67 -9.47
N GLU A 337 -21.46 16.16 -10.46
CA GLU A 337 -20.87 15.31 -11.51
C GLU A 337 -19.87 14.31 -10.92
N VAL A 338 -19.05 14.76 -9.95
CA VAL A 338 -18.10 13.87 -9.25
C VAL A 338 -18.84 12.80 -8.46
N LEU A 339 -19.91 13.15 -7.73
CA LEU A 339 -20.76 12.20 -7.01
C LEU A 339 -21.37 11.18 -7.97
N GLU A 340 -21.99 11.62 -9.06
CA GLU A 340 -22.65 10.75 -10.04
C GLU A 340 -21.66 9.76 -10.66
N MET A 341 -20.47 10.22 -11.03
CA MET A 341 -19.42 9.35 -11.55
C MET A 341 -18.88 8.35 -10.53
N SER A 342 -18.80 8.74 -9.25
CA SER A 342 -18.30 7.88 -8.17
C SER A 342 -19.34 6.86 -7.69
N THR A 343 -20.61 7.10 -8.00
CA THR A 343 -21.74 6.27 -7.55
C THR A 343 -22.49 5.61 -8.69
N ALA A 344 -21.93 5.55 -9.88
CA ALA A 344 -22.48 4.80 -10.99
C ALA A 344 -21.71 3.49 -11.19
N ASP A 345 -22.41 2.37 -11.15
CA ASP A 345 -21.83 1.08 -11.54
C ASP A 345 -21.32 1.17 -13.00
N PRO A 346 -20.01 0.94 -13.24
CA PRO A 346 -19.43 1.13 -14.57
C PRO A 346 -19.92 0.11 -15.61
N LEU A 347 -20.50 -1.00 -15.18
CA LEU A 347 -21.06 -2.04 -16.04
C LEU A 347 -22.56 -1.84 -16.25
N THR A 348 -23.31 -1.61 -15.18
CA THR A 348 -24.79 -1.63 -15.19
C THR A 348 -25.42 -0.23 -15.20
N GLY A 349 -24.67 0.82 -14.86
CA GLY A 349 -25.16 2.19 -14.73
C GLY A 349 -26.06 2.40 -13.51
N ARG A 350 -26.24 1.39 -12.65
CA ARG A 350 -27.04 1.50 -11.43
C ARG A 350 -26.38 2.47 -10.45
N LYS A 351 -27.20 3.25 -9.76
CA LYS A 351 -26.75 4.09 -8.66
C LYS A 351 -26.34 3.21 -7.47
N LEU A 352 -25.10 3.37 -7.04
CA LEU A 352 -24.51 2.79 -5.86
C LEU A 352 -24.68 3.76 -4.68
N LYS A 353 -24.63 3.22 -3.46
CA LYS A 353 -24.57 4.07 -2.27
C LYS A 353 -23.22 4.82 -2.27
N PRO A 354 -23.19 6.12 -1.94
CA PRO A 354 -21.94 6.84 -1.75
C PRO A 354 -21.05 6.15 -0.71
N GLU A 355 -19.75 6.11 -0.96
CA GLU A 355 -18.75 5.70 0.03
C GLU A 355 -18.87 6.62 1.27
N PRO A 356 -18.83 6.08 2.49
CA PRO A 356 -18.84 6.90 3.70
C PRO A 356 -17.52 7.66 3.85
N ALA A 357 -17.53 8.70 4.69
CA ALA A 357 -16.36 9.56 4.95
C ALA A 357 -15.79 10.26 3.69
N VAL A 358 -16.62 10.50 2.68
CA VAL A 358 -16.24 11.18 1.44
C VAL A 358 -16.94 12.53 1.29
N ILE A 359 -16.17 13.54 0.87
CA ILE A 359 -16.62 14.86 0.46
C ILE A 359 -16.36 14.99 -1.04
N TYR A 360 -17.41 15.14 -1.84
CA TYR A 360 -17.31 15.40 -3.27
C TYR A 360 -17.17 16.90 -3.50
N CYS A 361 -16.15 17.34 -4.22
CA CYS A 361 -15.80 18.75 -4.35
C CYS A 361 -15.81 19.23 -5.80
N GLY A 362 -16.56 20.31 -6.03
CA GLY A 362 -16.58 21.08 -7.27
C GLY A 362 -15.78 22.37 -7.19
N PRO A 363 -15.95 23.28 -8.17
CA PRO A 363 -15.29 24.58 -8.18
C PRO A 363 -15.71 25.47 -7.01
N GLY A 364 -14.75 26.20 -6.44
CA GLY A 364 -15.00 27.10 -5.30
C GLY A 364 -15.50 26.34 -4.06
N ASP A 365 -16.63 26.78 -3.52
CA ASP A 365 -17.24 26.22 -2.30
C ASP A 365 -18.26 25.09 -2.57
N ASP A 366 -18.37 24.63 -3.83
CA ASP A 366 -19.28 23.53 -4.19
C ASP A 366 -18.82 22.21 -3.55
N LYS A 367 -19.58 21.71 -2.56
CA LYS A 367 -19.29 20.47 -1.84
C LYS A 367 -20.56 19.66 -1.56
N ILE A 368 -20.47 18.35 -1.72
CA ILE A 368 -21.50 17.38 -1.30
C ILE A 368 -20.87 16.39 -0.33
N PHE A 369 -21.46 16.27 0.85
CA PHE A 369 -21.03 15.33 1.87
C PHE A 369 -21.76 14.01 1.67
N SER A 370 -21.03 12.89 1.64
CA SER A 370 -21.66 11.58 1.79
C SER A 370 -22.40 11.52 3.14
N ALA A 371 -23.59 10.94 3.15
CA ALA A 371 -24.43 10.83 4.35
C ALA A 371 -23.76 9.89 5.38
N SER A 372 -22.82 10.46 6.13
CA SER A 372 -22.10 9.92 7.30
C SER A 372 -21.28 11.04 7.96
N SER A 373 -20.78 12.01 7.16
CA SER A 373 -19.85 13.04 7.63
C SER A 373 -20.44 14.23 8.41
N LEU A 374 -21.77 14.33 8.58
CA LEU A 374 -22.42 15.43 9.32
C LEU A 374 -23.70 14.95 10.04
N GLN A 375 -23.54 14.17 11.10
CA GLN A 375 -24.53 14.14 12.18
C GLN A 375 -23.78 14.40 13.49
N GLY A 376 -23.58 15.69 13.80
CA GLY A 376 -23.42 16.10 15.19
C GLY A 376 -24.74 15.88 15.94
N PRO A 377 -24.72 15.74 17.28
CA PRO A 377 -25.90 15.35 18.03
C PRO A 377 -27.00 16.40 17.85
N GLU A 378 -28.15 15.98 17.32
CA GLU A 378 -29.39 16.70 17.53
C GLU A 378 -29.60 16.77 19.04
N GLN A 379 -29.54 17.99 19.59
CA GLN A 379 -29.96 18.25 20.96
C GLN A 379 -31.49 18.12 21.02
N ASP A 380 -31.95 17.28 21.94
CA ASP A 380 -33.35 17.08 22.32
C ASP A 380 -34.09 18.40 22.68
#